data_AF-A0A8W7P3J0-F1
#
_entry.id   AF-A0A8W7P3J0-F1
#
_cell.length_a   1.000
_cell.length_b   1.000
_cell.length_c   1.000
_cell.angle_alpha   90.00
_cell.angle_beta   90.00
_cell.angle_gamma   90.00
#
_symmetry.space_group_name_H-M   'P 1'
#
loop_
_entity.id
_entity.type
_entity.pdbx_description
1 polymer ?
#
loop_
_entity_poly.entity_id
_entity_poly.type
_entity_poly.pdbx_seq_one_letter_code
_entity_poly.pdbx_strand_id
1 'polypeptide(L)'
;MFGAIFEQGTDEIQSAFKFAMLNHNLNVTARRFELQAYVDVINTADAFKLSKLICNQFSRGVFAMLGAVSPDSFDTLHSYSNTFQMPFVTPWFPEKVLTPSSGFLDFAISMRPDYYQAIIDTVRYYGWDRIIYMYDSHDAFLNTPLSKDKAQETALSK
;
A
#
# COMPACT_ATOMS: atom_id res chain seq x y z
N MET A 1 -10.25 -9.85 15.17
CA MET A 1 -9.62 -8.61 15.66
C MET A 1 -8.50 -8.19 14.74
N PHE A 2 -8.49 -6.95 14.28
CA PHE A 2 -7.55 -6.41 13.31
C PHE A 2 -6.65 -5.34 13.94
N GLY A 3 -5.42 -5.20 13.45
CA GLY A 3 -4.59 -4.04 13.74
C GLY A 3 -4.83 -2.99 12.66
N ALA A 4 -4.98 -1.72 13.01
CA ALA A 4 -5.11 -0.63 12.05
C ALA A 4 -4.08 0.45 12.36
N ILE A 5 -3.23 0.78 11.40
CA ILE A 5 -2.14 1.76 11.53
C ILE A 5 -2.41 2.90 10.55
N PHE A 6 -2.50 4.12 11.05
CA PHE A 6 -2.72 5.30 10.21
C PHE A 6 -1.61 6.31 10.41
N GLU A 7 -1.17 6.91 9.30
CA GLU A 7 -0.27 8.05 9.32
C GLU A 7 -0.98 9.30 9.86
N GLN A 8 -0.24 10.13 10.61
CA GLN A 8 -0.75 11.42 11.08
C GLN A 8 -1.17 12.30 9.90
N GLY A 9 -2.38 12.87 9.99
CA GLY A 9 -2.96 13.68 8.91
C GLY A 9 -3.89 12.93 7.96
N THR A 10 -4.07 11.61 8.14
CA THR A 10 -5.00 10.79 7.33
C THR A 10 -6.39 10.60 7.96
N ASP A 11 -6.95 11.68 8.52
CA ASP A 11 -8.22 11.64 9.26
C ASP A 11 -9.42 11.17 8.41
N GLU A 12 -9.40 11.49 7.12
CA GLU A 12 -10.42 11.04 6.16
C GLU A 12 -10.43 9.52 6.01
N ILE A 13 -9.25 8.91 5.86
CA ILE A 13 -9.08 7.45 5.72
C ILE A 13 -9.49 6.76 7.02
N GLN A 14 -9.08 7.31 8.16
CA GLN A 14 -9.45 6.77 9.47
C GLN A 14 -10.98 6.81 9.67
N SER A 15 -11.63 7.91 9.26
CA SER A 15 -13.08 8.07 9.35
C SER A 15 -13.81 7.09 8.43
N ALA A 16 -13.34 6.92 7.20
CA ALA A 16 -13.86 5.93 6.27
C ALA A 16 -13.74 4.49 6.81
N PHE A 17 -12.60 4.16 7.42
CA PHE A 17 -12.39 2.86 8.08
C PHE A 17 -13.37 2.62 9.23
N LYS A 18 -13.53 3.59 10.13
CA LYS A 18 -14.49 3.52 11.24
C LYS A 18 -15.92 3.35 10.73
N PHE A 19 -16.31 4.12 9.72
CA PHE A 19 -17.62 4.02 9.09
C PHE A 19 -17.87 2.64 8.47
N ALA A 20 -16.90 2.09 7.74
CA ALA A 20 -16.99 0.75 7.16
C ALA A 20 -17.16 -0.34 8.23
N MET A 21 -16.40 -0.26 9.33
CA MET A 21 -16.55 -1.17 10.46
C MET A 21 -17.93 -1.09 11.11
N LEU A 22 -18.42 0.13 11.35
CA LEU A 22 -19.74 0.35 11.94
C LEU A 22 -20.83 -0.24 11.04
N ASN A 23 -20.79 0.02 9.74
CA ASN A 23 -21.78 -0.51 8.79
C ASN A 23 -21.78 -2.04 8.75
N HIS A 24 -20.60 -2.67 8.77
CA HIS A 24 -20.50 -4.12 8.84
C HIS A 24 -21.11 -4.68 10.14
N ASN A 25 -20.81 -4.06 11.28
CA ASN A 25 -21.29 -4.54 12.58
C ASN A 25 -22.79 -4.26 12.82
N LEU A 26 -23.35 -3.22 12.21
CA LEU A 26 -24.78 -2.92 12.24
C LEU A 26 -25.61 -3.87 11.37
N ASN A 27 -25.00 -4.48 10.34
CA ASN A 27 -25.69 -5.41 9.45
C ASN A 27 -25.81 -6.81 10.09
N VAL A 28 -26.63 -6.92 11.14
CA VAL A 28 -26.81 -8.13 11.96
C VAL A 28 -27.25 -9.35 11.13
N THR A 29 -28.00 -9.13 10.06
CA THR A 29 -28.53 -10.21 9.21
C THR A 29 -27.46 -10.79 8.28
N ALA A 30 -26.52 -9.98 7.80
CA ALA A 30 -25.47 -10.42 6.87
C ALA A 30 -24.14 -10.78 7.56
N ARG A 31 -23.85 -10.20 8.72
CA ARG A 31 -22.56 -10.40 9.40
C ARG A 31 -22.48 -11.78 10.06
N ARG A 32 -21.41 -12.52 9.76
CA ARG A 32 -21.11 -13.80 10.43
C ARG A 32 -20.27 -13.64 11.69
N PHE A 33 -19.59 -12.51 11.83
CA PHE A 33 -18.71 -12.19 12.95
C PHE A 33 -18.74 -10.68 13.22
N GLU A 34 -18.27 -10.29 14.40
CA GLU A 34 -18.07 -8.88 14.74
C GLU A 34 -16.65 -8.46 14.42
N LEU A 35 -16.52 -7.32 13.74
CA LEU A 35 -15.22 -6.70 13.47
C LEU A 35 -14.82 -5.81 14.64
N GLN A 36 -13.65 -6.10 15.21
CA GLN A 36 -13.00 -5.26 16.21
C GLN A 36 -11.60 -4.93 15.73
N ALA A 37 -11.15 -3.68 15.93
CA ALA A 37 -9.85 -3.23 15.47
C ALA A 37 -9.14 -2.37 16.53
N TYR A 38 -7.82 -2.56 16.65
CA TYR A 38 -6.95 -1.69 17.41
C TYR A 38 -6.37 -0.62 16.49
N VAL A 39 -6.83 0.61 16.66
CA VAL A 39 -6.42 1.75 15.83
C VAL A 39 -5.28 2.49 16.52
N ASP A 40 -4.15 2.59 15.84
CA ASP A 40 -3.01 3.40 16.27
C ASP A 40 -2.69 4.46 15.20
N VAL A 41 -2.47 5.69 15.63
CA VAL A 41 -2.11 6.82 14.75
C VAL A 41 -0.70 7.30 15.10
N ILE A 42 0.22 7.21 14.15
CA ILE A 42 1.63 7.57 14.36
C ILE A 42 2.18 8.33 13.16
N ASN A 43 3.27 9.05 13.38
CA ASN A 43 4.10 9.49 12.26
C ASN A 43 4.87 8.27 11.74
N THR A 44 4.47 7.76 10.57
CA THR A 44 5.01 6.53 9.99
C THR A 44 6.44 6.71 9.49
N ALA A 45 6.87 7.94 9.15
CA ALA A 45 8.25 8.23 8.73
C ALA A 45 9.31 7.84 9.78
N ASP A 46 8.93 7.70 11.05
CA ASP A 46 9.81 7.18 12.10
C ASP A 46 9.75 5.63 12.16
N ALA A 47 10.68 4.99 11.45
CA ALA A 47 10.77 3.53 11.36
C ALA A 47 10.94 2.84 12.74
N PHE A 48 11.53 3.51 13.73
CA PHE A 48 11.69 2.94 15.08
C PHE A 48 10.36 2.91 15.83
N LYS A 49 9.57 4.00 15.76
CA LYS A 49 8.22 4.00 16.33
C LYS A 49 7.30 3.02 15.61
N LEU A 50 7.41 2.93 14.29
CA LEU A 50 6.64 1.99 13.47
C LEU A 50 6.93 0.54 13.85
N SER A 51 8.20 0.12 13.89
CA SER A 51 8.58 -1.26 14.25
C SER A 51 8.11 -1.65 15.64
N LYS A 52 8.27 -0.76 16.64
CA LYS A 52 7.73 -0.99 17.99
C LYS A 52 6.21 -1.17 17.98
N LEU A 53 5.50 -0.39 17.17
CA LEU A 53 4.05 -0.44 17.06
C LEU A 53 3.57 -1.74 16.41
N ILE A 54 4.24 -2.19 15.35
CA ILE A 54 3.96 -3.48 14.68
C ILE A 54 4.07 -4.62 15.69
N CYS A 55 5.16 -4.68 16.44
CA CYS A 55 5.35 -5.69 17.49
C CYS A 55 4.25 -5.64 18.55
N ASN A 56 3.83 -4.44 18.95
CA ASN A 56 2.71 -4.27 19.88
C ASN A 56 1.40 -4.81 19.30
N GLN A 57 1.09 -4.53 18.03
CA GLN A 57 -0.10 -5.08 17.37
C GLN A 57 -0.05 -6.61 17.30
N PHE A 58 1.12 -7.19 17.02
CA PHE A 58 1.30 -8.65 17.03
C PHE A 58 1.06 -9.24 18.43
N SER A 59 1.58 -8.58 19.47
CA SER A 59 1.36 -9.02 20.86
C SER A 59 -0.10 -8.98 21.30
N ARG A 60 -0.92 -8.12 20.68
CA ARG A 60 -2.38 -8.03 20.91
C ARG A 60 -3.16 -9.17 20.25
N GLY A 61 -2.52 -10.03 19.45
CA GLY A 61 -3.15 -11.17 18.80
C GLY A 61 -4.08 -10.79 17.64
N VAL A 62 -3.70 -9.81 16.83
CA VAL A 62 -4.45 -9.44 15.62
C VAL A 62 -4.30 -10.52 14.53
N PHE A 63 -5.35 -10.72 13.72
CA PHE A 63 -5.33 -11.70 12.62
C PHE A 63 -4.81 -11.13 11.30
N ALA A 64 -4.87 -9.81 11.15
CA ALA A 64 -4.33 -9.08 10.02
C ALA A 64 -4.14 -7.62 10.43
N MET A 65 -3.26 -6.94 9.70
CA MET A 65 -3.03 -5.51 9.79
C MET A 65 -3.67 -4.80 8.60
N LEU A 66 -4.21 -3.61 8.85
CA LEU A 66 -4.64 -2.67 7.84
C LEU A 66 -3.90 -1.36 8.08
N GLY A 67 -3.64 -0.60 7.05
CA GLY A 67 -3.13 0.75 7.28
C GLY A 67 -2.87 1.56 6.05
N ALA A 68 -2.99 2.87 6.21
CA ALA A 68 -2.52 3.86 5.26
C ALA A 68 -1.26 4.48 5.86
N VAL A 69 -0.12 4.19 5.24
CA VAL A 69 1.21 4.54 5.72
C VAL A 69 2.01 5.18 4.60
N SER A 70 3.03 5.95 4.97
CA SER A 70 3.93 6.56 4.00
C SER A 70 4.67 5.50 3.16
N PRO A 71 5.06 5.82 1.90
CA PRO A 71 5.82 4.92 1.03
C PRO A 71 7.11 4.40 1.69
N ASP A 72 7.83 5.28 2.39
CA ASP A 72 9.07 4.96 3.10
C ASP A 72 8.89 3.88 4.19
N SER A 73 7.67 3.79 4.73
CA SER A 73 7.30 2.84 5.79
C SER A 73 6.88 1.49 5.25
N PHE A 74 6.55 1.42 3.96
CA PHE A 74 5.99 0.24 3.34
C PHE A 74 6.97 -0.93 3.38
N ASP A 75 8.24 -0.71 3.02
CA ASP A 75 9.25 -1.77 2.99
C ASP A 75 9.44 -2.45 4.36
N THR A 76 9.33 -1.65 5.42
CA THR A 76 9.37 -2.16 6.80
C THR A 76 8.15 -3.05 7.05
N LEU A 77 6.93 -2.55 6.82
CA LEU A 77 5.69 -3.32 7.04
C LEU A 77 5.63 -4.59 6.19
N HIS A 78 5.99 -4.50 4.91
CA HIS A 78 6.09 -5.62 3.99
C HIS A 78 7.07 -6.69 4.50
N SER A 79 8.25 -6.29 4.98
CA SER A 79 9.24 -7.20 5.56
C SER A 79 8.71 -7.93 6.80
N TYR A 80 8.04 -7.20 7.71
CA TYR A 80 7.40 -7.81 8.88
C TYR A 80 6.25 -8.75 8.48
N SER A 81 5.38 -8.33 7.57
CA SER A 81 4.26 -9.14 7.10
C SER A 81 4.71 -10.46 6.50
N ASN A 82 5.74 -10.45 5.65
CA ASN A 82 6.26 -11.69 5.06
C ASN A 82 7.02 -12.55 6.05
N THR A 83 7.79 -11.95 6.96
CA THR A 83 8.54 -12.71 7.98
C THR A 83 7.61 -13.46 8.94
N PHE A 84 6.52 -12.80 9.36
CA PHE A 84 5.59 -13.34 10.35
C PHE A 84 4.32 -13.94 9.74
N GLN A 85 4.24 -14.01 8.41
CA GLN A 85 3.06 -14.49 7.68
C GLN A 85 1.78 -13.75 8.12
N MET A 86 1.91 -12.46 8.40
CA MET A 86 0.83 -11.60 8.88
C MET A 86 0.26 -10.80 7.71
N PRO A 87 -1.01 -11.04 7.30
CA PRO A 87 -1.61 -10.30 6.22
C PRO A 87 -1.65 -8.80 6.52
N PHE A 88 -1.13 -7.99 5.61
CA PHE A 88 -1.20 -6.53 5.67
C PHE A 88 -1.93 -5.99 4.44
N VAL A 89 -3.00 -5.24 4.67
CA VAL A 89 -3.83 -4.65 3.61
C VAL A 89 -3.68 -3.14 3.64
N THR A 90 -3.23 -2.55 2.53
CA THR A 90 -3.06 -1.10 2.40
C THR A 90 -3.90 -0.53 1.25
N PRO A 91 -4.55 0.63 1.42
CA PRO A 91 -5.17 1.35 0.30
C PRO A 91 -4.14 1.99 -0.64
N TRP A 92 -2.87 2.08 -0.23
CA TRP A 92 -1.85 2.85 -0.95
C TRP A 92 -0.49 2.13 -1.01
N PHE A 93 0.04 2.04 -2.23
CA PHE A 93 1.37 1.56 -2.68
C PHE A 93 1.89 0.18 -2.21
N PRO A 94 2.90 -0.39 -2.92
CA PRO A 94 3.48 0.00 -4.21
C PRO A 94 3.08 -0.92 -5.38
N GLU A 95 3.10 -0.31 -6.57
CA GLU A 95 2.72 -0.85 -7.89
C GLU A 95 3.60 -2.01 -8.37
N LYS A 96 4.77 -2.19 -7.75
CA LYS A 96 5.52 -3.44 -7.74
C LYS A 96 6.18 -3.59 -6.39
N VAL A 97 5.54 -4.34 -5.51
CA VAL A 97 6.27 -5.05 -4.46
C VAL A 97 7.20 -6.01 -5.20
N LEU A 98 8.51 -5.94 -4.97
CA LEU A 98 9.43 -6.93 -5.49
C LEU A 98 8.92 -8.29 -4.99
N THR A 99 8.40 -9.10 -5.91
CA THR A 99 8.05 -10.50 -5.63
C THR A 99 9.24 -11.10 -4.90
N PRO A 100 9.04 -11.67 -3.70
CA PRO A 100 10.16 -12.17 -2.92
C PRO A 100 10.99 -13.11 -3.79
N SER A 101 12.29 -12.87 -3.85
CA SER A 101 13.28 -13.64 -4.62
C SER A 101 13.30 -15.14 -4.27
N SER A 102 12.57 -15.52 -3.23
CA SER A 102 12.43 -16.85 -2.66
C SER A 102 11.16 -17.60 -3.11
N GLY A 103 10.27 -17.02 -3.91
CA GLY A 103 9.08 -17.72 -4.45
C GLY A 103 7.96 -17.98 -3.43
N PHE A 104 7.94 -17.27 -2.30
CA PHE A 104 6.89 -17.38 -1.27
C PHE A 104 5.67 -16.50 -1.59
N LEU A 105 4.53 -16.83 -0.96
CA LEU A 105 3.31 -16.01 -0.94
C LEU A 105 3.61 -14.64 -0.32
N ASP A 106 3.20 -13.57 -1.00
CA ASP A 106 3.27 -12.20 -0.48
C ASP A 106 2.11 -11.96 0.49
N PHE A 107 2.43 -11.56 1.71
CA PHE A 107 1.45 -11.25 2.76
C PHE A 107 1.06 -9.77 2.77
N ALA A 108 1.65 -8.92 1.92
CA ALA A 108 1.17 -7.57 1.70
C ALA A 108 0.23 -7.52 0.48
N ILE A 109 -0.96 -6.96 0.70
CA ILE A 109 -2.00 -6.80 -0.31
C ILE A 109 -2.27 -5.31 -0.50
N SER A 110 -2.09 -4.83 -1.72
CA SER A 110 -2.52 -3.49 -2.12
C SER A 110 -3.95 -3.53 -2.65
N MET A 111 -4.80 -2.63 -2.16
CA MET A 111 -6.17 -2.45 -2.68
C MET A 111 -6.21 -1.56 -3.92
N ARG A 112 -5.13 -0.81 -4.22
CA ARG A 112 -5.08 0.08 -5.37
C ARG A 112 -4.74 -0.73 -6.64
N PRO A 113 -5.59 -0.66 -7.69
CA PRO A 113 -5.25 -1.29 -8.95
C PRO A 113 -4.09 -0.57 -9.63
N ASP A 114 -3.31 -1.36 -10.38
CA ASP A 114 -2.31 -0.86 -11.31
C ASP A 114 -2.97 -0.03 -12.42
N TYR A 115 -2.52 1.22 -12.59
CA TYR A 115 -3.13 2.19 -13.51
C TYR A 115 -2.22 2.58 -14.68
N TYR A 116 -0.95 2.14 -14.75
CA TYR A 116 -0.08 2.54 -15.86
C TYR A 116 -0.58 2.02 -17.21
N GLN A 117 -1.23 0.84 -17.23
CA GLN A 117 -1.83 0.30 -18.45
C GLN A 117 -2.93 1.23 -18.99
N ALA A 118 -3.78 1.75 -18.11
CA ALA A 118 -4.83 2.69 -18.51
C ALA A 118 -4.25 4.00 -19.09
N ILE A 119 -3.12 4.48 -18.55
CA ILE A 119 -2.40 5.63 -19.10
C ILE A 119 -1.88 5.32 -20.51
N ILE A 120 -1.21 4.17 -20.70
CA ILE A 120 -0.68 3.76 -22.00
C ILE A 120 -1.81 3.62 -23.04
N ASP A 121 -2.91 2.99 -22.65
CA ASP A 121 -4.07 2.81 -23.53
C ASP A 121 -4.69 4.14 -23.93
N THR A 122 -4.71 5.11 -23.02
CA THR A 122 -5.18 6.48 -23.32
C THR A 122 -4.28 7.18 -24.33
N VAL A 123 -2.95 7.09 -24.18
CA VAL A 123 -1.97 7.66 -25.12
C VAL A 123 -2.13 7.04 -26.52
N ARG A 124 -2.30 5.72 -26.59
CA ARG A 124 -2.52 4.99 -27.84
C ARG A 124 -3.85 5.35 -28.49
N TYR A 125 -4.93 5.44 -27.70
CA TYR A 125 -6.26 5.76 -28.18
C TYR A 125 -6.31 7.15 -28.85
N TYR A 126 -5.65 8.14 -28.26
CA TYR A 126 -5.62 9.50 -28.82
C TYR A 126 -4.50 9.72 -29.85
N GLY A 127 -3.62 8.73 -30.10
CA GLY A 127 -2.52 8.85 -31.05
C GLY A 127 -1.52 9.95 -30.69
N TRP A 128 -1.21 10.12 -29.40
CA TRP A 128 -0.27 11.15 -28.97
C TRP A 128 1.18 10.75 -29.28
N ASP A 129 1.76 11.34 -30.32
CA ASP A 129 3.15 11.12 -30.71
C ASP A 129 4.17 11.84 -29.80
N ARG A 130 3.74 12.88 -29.07
CA ARG A 130 4.57 13.67 -28.17
C ARG A 130 3.82 13.96 -26.88
N ILE A 131 4.41 13.55 -25.75
CA ILE A 131 3.85 13.75 -24.41
C ILE A 131 4.85 14.42 -23.48
N ILE A 132 4.34 15.27 -22.59
CA ILE A 132 5.10 15.79 -21.45
C ILE A 132 4.59 15.06 -20.22
N TYR A 133 5.45 14.29 -19.58
CA TYR A 133 5.13 13.54 -18.37
C TYR A 133 5.74 14.27 -17.17
N MET A 134 4.88 14.85 -16.32
CA MET A 134 5.24 15.46 -15.05
C MET A 134 4.96 14.45 -13.94
N TYR A 135 5.93 14.23 -13.07
CA TYR A 135 5.82 13.27 -11.96
C TYR A 135 6.44 13.85 -10.68
N ASP A 136 5.95 13.40 -9.53
CA ASP A 136 6.60 13.63 -8.23
C ASP A 136 7.48 12.43 -7.88
N SER A 137 8.60 12.69 -7.20
CA SER A 137 9.51 11.69 -6.63
C SER A 137 8.83 10.62 -5.78
N HIS A 138 7.73 10.96 -5.08
CA HIS A 138 6.92 10.00 -4.32
C HIS A 138 6.19 8.97 -5.21
N ASP A 139 5.90 9.34 -6.46
CA ASP A 139 5.31 8.47 -7.49
C ASP A 139 6.39 7.89 -8.44
N ALA A 140 7.64 8.34 -8.33
CA ALA A 140 8.70 8.06 -9.31
C ALA A 140 9.20 6.61 -9.31
N PHE A 141 8.85 5.80 -8.30
CA PHE A 141 9.11 4.36 -8.30
C PHE A 141 8.15 3.56 -9.20
N LEU A 142 7.39 4.27 -10.04
CA LEU A 142 6.81 3.70 -11.24
C LEU A 142 7.93 3.15 -12.14
N ASN A 143 8.23 1.85 -11.97
CA ASN A 143 8.89 0.99 -12.96
C ASN A 143 7.99 0.83 -14.21
N THR A 144 7.51 1.94 -14.74
CA THR A 144 6.76 2.02 -15.98
C THR A 144 7.73 1.67 -17.11
N PRO A 145 7.29 0.88 -18.10
CA PRO A 145 8.07 0.64 -19.32
C PRO A 145 8.53 1.95 -19.98
N LEU A 146 7.74 3.02 -19.84
CA LEU A 146 8.03 4.37 -20.33
C LEU A 146 9.32 4.99 -19.77
N SER A 147 9.70 4.69 -18.52
CA SER A 147 10.97 5.19 -17.94
C SER A 147 12.17 4.36 -18.40
N LYS A 148 11.96 3.06 -18.67
CA LYS A 148 13.01 2.16 -19.18
C LYS A 148 13.36 2.47 -20.63
N ASP A 149 12.37 2.79 -21.47
CA ASP A 149 12.61 3.13 -22.87
C ASP A 149 13.46 4.42 -23.01
N LYS A 150 13.25 5.44 -22.15
CA LYS A 150 14.11 6.64 -22.13
C LYS A 150 15.48 6.44 -21.47
N ALA A 151 15.58 5.55 -20.48
CA ALA A 151 16.86 5.23 -19.86
C ALA A 151 17.80 4.50 -20.84
N GLN A 152 17.26 3.70 -21.77
CA GLN A 152 18.04 3.01 -22.78
C GLN A 152 18.51 3.94 -23.93
N GLU A 153 17.71 4.93 -24.33
CA GLU A 153 18.13 5.93 -25.33
C GLU A 153 19.24 6.86 -24.83
N THR A 154 19.32 7.12 -23.53
CA THR A 154 20.38 7.98 -22.97
C THR A 154 21.71 7.23 -22.79
N ALA A 155 21.68 5.89 -22.74
CA ALA A 155 22.87 5.06 -22.62
C ALA A 155 23.54 4.71 -23.97
N LEU A 156 22.87 4.95 -25.10
CA LEU A 156 23.39 4.69 -26.45
C LEU A 156 23.92 5.94 -27.17
N SER A 157 24.03 7.07 -26.46
CA SER A 157 24.66 8.30 -26.94
C SER A 157 25.88 8.65 -26.08
N LYS A 158 26.91 7.81 -26.18
CA LYS A 158 28.32 8.16 -25.93
C LYS A 158 29.20 7.42 -26.92
#